data_AF-A0A9Q0GC54-F1
#
_entry.id   AF-A0A9Q0GC54-F1
#
_cell.length_a   1.000
_cell.length_b   1.000
_cell.length_c   1.000
_cell.angle_alpha   90.00
_cell.angle_beta   90.00
_cell.angle_gamma   90.00
#
_symmetry.space_group_name_H-M   'P 1'
#
loop_
_entity.id
_entity.type
_entity.pdbx_description
1 polymer ?
#
loop_
_entity_poly.entity_id
_entity_poly.type
_entity_poly.pdbx_seq_one_letter_code
_entity_poly.pdbx_strand_id
1 'polypeptide(L)'
;MTKCVNQPGYYKCELDKAKLSGLVIGSTTGMLFVIASIWKSYKLFKKKKNKELRKKFFKRNGGLLLQQQLHSSDGSIQKTKVFSSKELEKATDRFNEDRILGQGGQ
;
A
#
# COMPACT_ATOMS: atom_id res chain seq x y z
N MET A 1 -3.15 -22.72 -37.76
CA MET A 1 -3.04 -23.42 -36.45
C MET A 1 -3.05 -24.95 -36.65
N THR A 2 -2.60 -25.39 -37.83
CA THR A 2 -2.90 -26.72 -38.38
C THR A 2 -1.64 -27.12 -39.13
N LYS A 3 -1.14 -28.33 -38.92
CA LYS A 3 -0.03 -28.91 -39.67
C LYS A 3 -0.61 -29.94 -40.63
N CYS A 4 -0.28 -29.81 -41.90
CA CYS A 4 -0.66 -30.79 -42.92
C CYS A 4 0.52 -31.70 -43.22
N VAL A 5 0.27 -32.99 -43.23
CA VAL A 5 1.27 -34.03 -43.48
C VAL A 5 0.83 -34.82 -44.71
N ASN A 6 1.75 -34.99 -45.66
CA ASN A 6 1.46 -35.71 -46.89
C ASN A 6 1.47 -37.22 -46.65
N GLN A 7 0.47 -37.93 -47.17
CA GLN A 7 0.37 -39.38 -47.17
C GLN A 7 0.21 -39.89 -48.61
N PRO A 8 0.48 -41.17 -48.91
CA PRO A 8 0.30 -41.69 -50.25
C PRO A 8 -1.16 -41.50 -50.72
N GLY A 9 -1.34 -40.65 -51.74
CA GLY A 9 -2.64 -40.39 -52.37
C GLY A 9 -3.47 -39.25 -51.76
N TYR A 10 -3.10 -38.66 -50.62
CA TYR A 10 -3.84 -37.55 -50.01
C TYR A 10 -3.04 -36.79 -48.93
N TYR A 11 -3.55 -35.64 -48.50
CA TYR A 11 -2.99 -34.86 -47.40
C TYR A 11 -3.89 -34.90 -46.17
N LYS A 12 -3.30 -35.10 -44.98
CA LYS A 12 -4.02 -35.03 -43.70
C LYS A 12 -3.60 -33.78 -42.94
N CYS A 13 -4.55 -32.91 -42.64
CA CYS A 13 -4.31 -31.71 -41.84
C CYS A 13 -4.85 -31.92 -40.42
N GLU A 14 -3.97 -31.76 -39.43
CA GLU A 14 -4.31 -31.88 -38.01
C GLU A 14 -3.99 -30.59 -37.26
N LEU A 15 -4.80 -30.30 -36.24
CA LEU A 15 -4.60 -29.13 -35.40
C LEU A 15 -3.26 -29.23 -34.67
N ASP A 16 -2.46 -28.16 -34.72
CA ASP A 16 -1.18 -28.09 -34.01
C ASP A 16 -1.44 -27.82 -32.52
N LYS A 17 -1.71 -28.91 -31.80
CA LYS A 17 -2.06 -28.88 -30.36
C LYS A 17 -1.00 -28.18 -29.52
N ALA A 18 0.28 -28.31 -29.88
CA ALA A 18 1.40 -27.69 -29.16
C ALA A 18 1.38 -26.16 -29.32
N LYS A 19 1.10 -25.66 -30.53
CA LYS A 19 0.92 -24.21 -30.75
C LYS A 19 -0.31 -23.67 -30.03
N LEU A 20 -1.42 -24.43 -30.02
CA LEU A 20 -2.63 -24.05 -29.29
C LEU A 20 -2.39 -24.01 -27.77
N SER A 21 -1.77 -25.04 -27.19
CA SER A 21 -1.47 -25.09 -25.76
C SER A 21 -0.51 -23.96 -25.35
N GLY A 22 0.51 -23.68 -26.17
CA GLY A 22 1.44 -22.57 -25.92
C GLY A 22 0.73 -21.21 -25.88
N LEU A 23 -0.23 -20.98 -26.77
CA LEU A 23 -1.01 -19.73 -26.83
C LEU A 23 -1.91 -19.56 -25.60
N VAL A 24 -2.59 -20.64 -25.18
CA VAL A 24 -3.45 -20.63 -23.99
C VAL A 24 -2.65 -20.39 -22.72
N ILE A 25 -1.55 -21.12 -22.52
CA ILE A 25 -0.68 -21.00 -21.35
C ILE A 25 -0.01 -19.62 -21.31
N GLY A 26 0.49 -19.13 -22.46
CA GLY A 26 1.10 -17.82 -22.56
C GLY A 26 0.11 -16.70 -22.22
N SER A 27 -1.14 -16.80 -22.71
CA SER A 27 -2.18 -15.80 -22.46
C SER A 27 -2.59 -15.74 -20.98
N THR A 28 -2.86 -16.89 -20.36
CA THR A 28 -3.26 -16.92 -18.93
C THR A 28 -2.12 -16.46 -18.03
N THR A 29 -0.91 -16.91 -18.29
CA THR A 29 0.28 -16.51 -17.53
C THR A 29 0.54 -15.01 -17.67
N GLY A 30 0.48 -14.48 -18.90
CA GLY A 30 0.64 -13.05 -19.16
C GLY A 30 -0.40 -12.20 -18.44
N MET A 31 -1.67 -12.62 -18.47
CA MET A 31 -2.74 -11.90 -17.79
C MET A 31 -2.53 -11.83 -16.27
N LEU A 32 -2.10 -12.93 -15.65
CA LEU A 32 -1.79 -12.96 -14.21
C LEU A 32 -0.65 -12.00 -13.87
N PHE A 33 0.41 -11.94 -14.69
CA PHE A 33 1.50 -10.99 -14.49
C PHE A 33 1.07 -9.53 -14.61
N VAL A 34 0.17 -9.22 -15.55
CA VAL A 34 -0.38 -7.86 -15.72
C VAL A 34 -1.17 -7.46 -14.47
N ILE A 35 -2.08 -8.32 -14.00
CA ILE A 35 -2.89 -8.06 -12.80
C ILE A 35 -1.99 -7.86 -11.57
N ALA A 36 -1.02 -8.74 -11.36
CA ALA A 36 -0.08 -8.65 -10.24
C ALA A 36 0.74 -7.35 -10.29
N SER A 37 1.17 -6.93 -11.49
CA SER A 37 1.94 -5.70 -11.70
C SER A 37 1.11 -4.45 -11.40
N ILE A 38 -0.15 -4.40 -11.84
CA ILE A 38 -1.08 -3.31 -11.54
C ILE A 38 -1.33 -3.22 -10.04
N TRP A 39 -1.59 -4.35 -9.37
CA TRP A 39 -1.83 -4.36 -7.93
C TRP A 39 -0.62 -3.88 -7.14
N LYS A 40 0.58 -4.35 -7.51
CA LYS A 40 1.84 -3.93 -6.90
C LYS A 40 2.10 -2.44 -7.11
N SER A 41 1.90 -1.92 -8.32
CA SER A 41 2.11 -0.50 -8.61
C SER A 41 1.13 0.39 -7.84
N TYR A 42 -0.15 0.01 -7.77
CA TYR A 42 -1.16 0.69 -6.95
C TYR A 42 -0.76 0.75 -5.47
N LYS A 43 -0.35 -0.39 -4.90
CA LYS A 43 0.09 -0.46 -3.50
C LYS A 43 1.30 0.43 -3.22
N LEU A 44 2.27 0.46 -4.13
CA LEU A 44 3.45 1.33 -4.03
C LEU A 44 3.07 2.82 -4.10
N PHE A 45 2.19 3.19 -5.03
CA PHE A 45 1.72 4.56 -5.17
C PHE A 45 0.98 5.03 -3.91
N LYS A 46 0.06 4.22 -3.39
CA LYS A 46 -0.67 4.50 -2.15
C LYS A 46 0.28 4.66 -0.96
N LYS A 47 1.29 3.79 -0.84
CA LYS A 47 2.32 3.90 0.20
C LYS A 47 3.12 5.20 0.10
N LYS A 48 3.52 5.60 -1.11
CA LYS A 48 4.22 6.88 -1.35
C LYS A 48 3.36 8.08 -0.95
N LYS A 49 2.09 8.13 -1.39
CA LYS A 49 1.15 9.20 -1.03
C LYS A 49 0.93 9.29 0.48
N ASN A 50 0.71 8.16 1.16
CA ASN A 50 0.54 8.13 2.61
C ASN A 50 1.80 8.62 3.35
N LYS A 51 3.00 8.28 2.87
CA LYS A 51 4.26 8.78 3.46
C LYS A 51 4.36 10.30 3.33
N GLU A 52 4.02 10.86 2.17
CA GLU A 52 4.04 12.30 1.96
C GLU A 52 2.98 13.03 2.80
N LEU A 53 1.77 12.50 2.90
CA LEU A 53 0.74 13.04 3.80
C LEU A 53 1.19 13.01 5.26
N ARG A 54 1.74 11.89 5.72
CA ARG A 54 2.27 11.76 7.08
C ARG A 54 3.37 12.79 7.35
N LYS A 55 4.30 13.01 6.41
CA LYS A 55 5.33 14.05 6.54
C LYS A 55 4.72 15.46 6.60
N LYS A 56 3.74 15.75 5.76
CA LYS A 56 3.04 17.05 5.76
C LYS A 56 2.36 17.31 7.10
N PHE A 57 1.60 16.34 7.62
CA PHE A 57 0.96 16.45 8.94
C PHE A 57 1.98 16.53 10.06
N PHE A 58 3.06 15.76 10.00
CA PHE A 58 4.14 15.85 10.99
C PHE A 58 4.75 17.25 11.02
N LYS A 59 5.05 17.85 9.87
CA LYS A 59 5.57 19.22 9.80
C LYS A 59 4.54 20.26 10.29
N ARG A 60 3.28 20.12 9.88
CA ARG A 60 2.18 21.04 10.27
C ARG A 60 1.87 20.99 11.77
N ASN A 61 1.94 19.81 12.37
CA ASN A 61 1.64 19.59 13.79
C ASN A 61 2.86 19.83 14.70
N GLY A 62 3.87 20.57 14.25
CA GLY A 62 5.05 20.90 15.08
C GLY A 62 6.02 19.75 15.30
N GLY A 63 6.06 18.74 14.42
CA GLY A 63 6.91 17.56 14.57
C GLY A 63 8.41 17.86 14.67
N LEU A 64 8.89 19.00 14.14
CA LEU A 64 10.27 19.44 14.33
C LEU A 64 10.56 19.79 15.80
N LEU A 65 9.62 20.49 16.46
CA LEU A 65 9.70 20.81 17.88
C LEU A 65 9.67 19.53 18.71
N LEU A 66 8.83 18.56 18.33
CA LEU A 66 8.81 17.23 18.95
C LEU A 66 10.17 16.53 18.83
N GLN A 67 10.81 16.55 17.65
CA GLN A 67 12.15 15.98 17.49
C GLN A 67 13.17 16.70 18.36
N GLN A 68 13.14 18.04 18.38
CA GLN A 68 14.05 18.83 19.19
C GLN A 68 13.93 18.49 20.69
N GLN A 69 12.71 18.39 21.21
CA GLN A 69 12.47 18.03 22.61
C GLN A 69 12.92 16.60 22.94
N LEU A 70 12.78 15.65 22.01
CA LEU A 70 13.27 14.28 22.20
C LEU A 70 14.80 14.23 22.22
N HIS A 71 15.46 14.98 21.32
CA HIS A 71 16.92 15.06 21.25
C HIS A 71 17.54 15.84 22.41
N SER A 72 16.88 16.88 22.92
CA SER A 72 17.39 17.69 24.04
C SER A 72 17.20 17.06 25.41
N SER A 73 16.43 15.96 25.52
CA SER A 73 16.10 15.33 26.81
C SER A 73 17.14 14.32 27.32
N ASP A 74 18.32 14.24 26.69
CA ASP A 74 19.42 13.38 27.15
C ASP A 74 20.05 13.87 28.48
N GLY A 75 19.58 15.00 29.04
CA GLY A 75 20.09 15.55 30.30
C GLY A 75 19.14 16.37 31.18
N SER A 76 17.82 16.40 30.95
CA SER A 76 16.89 17.16 31.81
C SER A 76 15.60 16.41 32.20
N ILE A 77 15.06 16.76 33.37
CA ILE A 77 14.05 16.03 34.16
C ILE A 77 12.63 16.02 33.53
N GLN A 78 12.40 16.76 32.43
CA GLN A 78 11.09 16.79 31.76
C GLN A 78 11.17 16.24 30.33
N LYS A 79 11.09 14.91 30.21
CA LYS A 79 11.00 14.24 28.90
C LYS A 79 9.61 14.45 28.30
N THR A 80 9.55 14.86 27.03
CA THR A 80 8.27 14.95 26.31
C THR A 80 7.68 13.56 26.11
N LYS A 81 6.54 13.27 26.74
CA LYS A 81 5.87 11.97 26.65
C LYS A 81 4.97 11.93 25.41
N VAL A 82 5.20 10.93 24.55
CA VAL A 82 4.31 10.64 23.41
C VAL A 82 3.21 9.69 23.88
N PHE A 83 1.96 10.14 23.85
CA PHE A 83 0.80 9.34 24.21
C PHE A 83 0.27 8.56 23.01
N SER A 84 -0.14 7.32 23.24
CA SER A 84 -0.88 6.51 22.26
C SER A 84 -2.35 6.95 22.17
N SER A 85 -3.01 6.62 21.06
CA SER A 85 -4.43 6.92 20.88
C SER A 85 -5.31 6.27 21.97
N LYS A 86 -4.96 5.06 22.41
CA LYS A 86 -5.68 4.34 23.47
C LYS A 86 -5.55 5.02 24.83
N GLU A 87 -4.39 5.57 25.15
CA GLU A 87 -4.19 6.35 26.39
C GLU A 87 -5.01 7.62 26.36
N LEU A 88 -5.03 8.33 25.23
CA LEU A 88 -5.86 9.52 25.05
C LEU A 88 -7.34 9.18 25.19
N GLU A 89 -7.82 8.14 24.50
CA GLU A 89 -9.21 7.68 24.57
C GLU A 89 -9.62 7.32 26.01
N LYS A 90 -8.76 6.61 26.75
CA LYS A 90 -9.03 6.30 28.15
C LYS A 90 -9.03 7.55 29.03
N ALA A 91 -8.10 8.48 28.82
CA ALA A 91 -7.98 9.70 29.62
C ALA A 91 -9.15 10.67 29.37
N THR A 92 -9.67 10.72 28.14
CA THR A 92 -10.78 11.59 27.74
C THR A 92 -12.15 10.93 27.87
N ASP A 93 -12.23 9.70 28.39
CA ASP A 93 -13.48 8.91 28.41
C ASP A 93 -14.14 8.85 27.04
N ARG A 94 -13.40 8.35 26.04
CA ARG A 94 -13.81 8.26 24.63
C ARG A 94 -14.20 9.61 24.02
N PHE A 95 -13.50 10.67 24.38
CA PHE A 95 -13.75 12.04 23.89
C PHE A 95 -15.16 12.54 24.22
N ASN A 96 -15.63 12.24 25.45
CA ASN A 96 -16.95 12.67 25.94
C ASN A 96 -17.09 14.20 25.95
N GLU A 97 -18.16 14.71 25.34
CA GLU A 97 -18.45 16.15 25.24
C GLU A 97 -18.74 16.79 26.60
N ASP A 98 -19.32 16.04 27.55
CA ASP A 98 -19.59 16.52 28.92
C ASP A 98 -18.30 16.81 29.70
N ARG A 99 -17.17 16.26 29.24
CA ARG A 99 -15.85 16.48 29.84
C ARG A 99 -15.09 17.64 29.19
N ILE A 100 -15.68 18.36 28.24
CA ILE A 100 -15.08 19.53 27.61
C ILE A 100 -15.08 20.70 28.61
N LEU A 101 -13.89 21.18 28.96
CA LEU A 101 -13.72 22.33 29.86
C LEU A 101 -13.75 23.69 29.13
N GLY A 102 -13.60 23.69 27.80
CA GLY A 102 -13.59 24.88 26.94
C GLY A 102 -13.04 24.59 25.53
N GLN A 103 -13.29 25.49 24.57
CA GLN A 103 -12.94 25.31 23.15
C GLN A 103 -11.74 26.15 22.66
N GLY A 104 -11.15 26.98 23.53
CA GLY A 104 -10.05 27.89 23.16
C GLY A 104 -10.53 29.11 22.35
N GLY A 105 -9.58 29.89 21.82
CA GLY A 105 -9.82 31.08 20.99
C GLY A 105 -9.53 30.82 19.50
N GLN A 106 -10.19 31.57 18.61
CA GLN A 106 -10.12 31.43 17.16
C GLN A 106 -8.89 32.12 16.55
#